data_AF-A0A4Q4KAB4-F1
#
_entry.id   AF-A0A4Q4KAB4-F1
#
_cell.length_a   1.000
_cell.length_b   1.000
_cell.length_c   1.000
_cell.angle_alpha   90.00
_cell.angle_beta   90.00
_cell.angle_gamma   90.00
#
_symmetry.space_group_name_H-M   'P 1'
#
loop_
_entity.id
_entity.type
_entity.pdbx_description
1 polymer ?
#
loop_
_entity_poly.entity_id
_entity_poly.type
_entity_poly.pdbx_seq_one_letter_code
_entity_poly.pdbx_strand_id
1 'polypeptide(L)'
;MSDKSDLENRAIEAIWNYREAFAVVGRLERKERSAHRAVTRILPELGRALRSQDTRCLKNSIKIGSAAVSRQNEAWANLTEATARLDSAHSTLAALERQLGYLPKVSKPRDSG
;
A
#
# COMPACT_ATOMS: atom_id res chain seq x y z
N MET A 1 37.58 -1.17 15.43
CA MET A 1 37.07 -1.59 14.11
C MET A 1 35.61 -2.08 14.16
N SER A 2 34.86 -1.90 15.28
CA SER A 2 33.48 -2.40 15.45
C SER A 2 32.40 -1.52 14.81
N ASP A 3 32.58 -0.20 14.85
CA ASP A 3 31.51 0.74 14.48
C ASP A 3 31.15 0.68 12.99
N LYS A 4 32.12 0.39 12.12
CA LYS A 4 31.89 0.30 10.67
C LYS A 4 31.11 -0.96 10.31
N SER A 5 31.41 -2.11 10.93
CA SER A 5 30.66 -3.35 10.71
C SER A 5 29.24 -3.24 11.23
N ASP A 6 29.03 -2.56 12.37
CA ASP A 6 27.70 -2.35 12.92
C ASP A 6 26.86 -1.42 12.04
N LEU A 7 27.47 -0.37 11.49
CA LEU A 7 26.82 0.54 10.55
C LEU A 7 26.43 -0.16 9.25
N GLU A 8 27.30 -1.04 8.73
CA GLU A 8 27.04 -1.82 7.52
C GLU A 8 25.90 -2.82 7.72
N ASN A 9 25.87 -3.52 8.86
CA ASN A 9 24.76 -4.41 9.22
C ASN A 9 23.41 -3.67 9.30
N ARG A 10 23.38 -2.50 9.94
CA ARG A 10 22.18 -1.65 9.99
C ARG A 10 21.74 -1.18 8.61
N ALA A 11 22.67 -0.85 7.72
CA ALA A 11 22.36 -0.49 6.33
C ALA A 11 21.78 -1.68 5.55
N ILE A 12 22.30 -2.89 5.77
CA ILE A 12 21.75 -4.12 5.18
C ILE A 12 20.30 -4.35 5.65
N GLU A 13 20.03 -4.24 6.96
CA GLU A 13 18.68 -4.35 7.51
C GLU A 13 17.74 -3.26 6.96
N ALA A 14 18.20 -2.02 6.86
CA ALA A 14 17.42 -0.93 6.28
C ALA A 14 17.05 -1.18 4.81
N ILE A 15 17.94 -1.80 4.02
CA ILE A 15 17.64 -2.21 2.64
C ILE A 15 16.53 -3.26 2.61
N TRP A 16 16.56 -4.23 3.52
CA TRP A 16 15.50 -5.24 3.62
C TRP A 16 14.15 -4.62 3.99
N ASN A 17 14.15 -3.77 5.02
CA ASN A 17 12.95 -3.06 5.46
C ASN A 17 12.35 -2.18 4.34
N TYR A 18 13.20 -1.48 3.59
CA TYR A 18 12.77 -0.70 2.42
C TYR A 18 12.14 -1.60 1.35
N ARG A 19 12.78 -2.71 0.99
CA ARG A 19 12.26 -3.66 -0.01
C ARG A 19 10.91 -4.25 0.41
N GLU A 20 10.76 -4.61 1.69
CA GLU A 20 9.51 -5.13 2.22
C GLU A 20 8.40 -4.07 2.19
N ALA A 21 8.68 -2.86 2.68
CA ALA A 21 7.74 -1.75 2.63
C ALA A 21 7.29 -1.44 1.19
N PHE A 22 8.23 -1.46 0.24
CA PHE A 22 7.94 -1.26 -1.18
C PHE A 22 7.02 -2.36 -1.74
N ALA A 23 7.29 -3.63 -1.40
CA ALA A 23 6.43 -4.74 -1.81
C ALA A 23 5.02 -4.66 -1.20
N VAL A 24 4.90 -4.18 0.04
CA VAL A 24 3.61 -3.94 0.70
C VAL A 24 2.83 -2.85 -0.03
N VAL A 25 3.44 -1.69 -0.31
CA VAL A 25 2.81 -0.60 -1.07
C VAL A 25 2.29 -1.12 -2.41
N GLY A 26 3.11 -1.82 -3.20
CA GLY A 26 2.69 -2.36 -4.49
C GLY A 26 1.51 -3.35 -4.41
N ARG A 27 1.38 -4.11 -3.31
CA ARG A 27 0.19 -4.96 -3.06
C ARG A 27 -1.04 -4.11 -2.73
N LEU A 28 -0.89 -3.07 -1.91
CA LEU A 28 -1.98 -2.21 -1.48
C LEU A 28 -2.50 -1.30 -2.61
N GLU A 29 -1.63 -0.80 -3.48
CA GLU A 29 -2.04 -0.07 -4.69
C GLU A 29 -2.96 -0.90 -5.60
N ARG A 30 -2.73 -2.22 -5.68
CA ARG A 30 -3.63 -3.11 -6.43
C ARG A 30 -4.98 -3.27 -5.73
N LYS A 31 -4.99 -3.36 -4.40
CA LYS A 31 -6.21 -3.44 -3.60
C LYS A 31 -7.03 -2.14 -3.68
N GLU A 32 -6.38 -0.99 -3.55
CA GLU A 32 -7.00 0.33 -3.70
C GLU A 32 -7.63 0.47 -5.09
N ARG A 33 -6.89 0.18 -6.17
CA ARG A 33 -7.43 0.22 -7.53
C ARG A 33 -8.64 -0.70 -7.72
N SER A 34 -8.62 -1.88 -7.10
CA SER A 34 -9.76 -2.80 -7.14
C SER A 34 -10.97 -2.24 -6.41
N ALA A 35 -10.78 -1.67 -5.22
CA ALA A 35 -11.84 -1.04 -4.43
C ALA A 35 -12.42 0.19 -5.14
N HIS A 36 -11.57 1.04 -5.72
CA HIS A 36 -11.96 2.19 -6.53
C HIS A 36 -12.80 1.79 -7.75
N ARG A 37 -12.41 0.72 -8.46
CA ARG A 37 -13.19 0.16 -9.57
C ARG A 37 -14.55 -0.36 -9.11
N ALA A 38 -14.63 -0.98 -7.93
CA ALA A 38 -15.90 -1.45 -7.38
C ALA A 38 -16.87 -0.28 -7.13
N VAL A 39 -16.39 0.81 -6.52
CA VAL A 39 -17.18 2.04 -6.33
C VAL A 39 -17.64 2.62 -7.68
N THR A 40 -16.72 2.75 -8.63
CA THR A 40 -17.02 3.27 -9.97
C THR A 40 -18.08 2.45 -10.71
N ARG A 41 -18.10 1.12 -10.52
CA ARG A 41 -19.10 0.22 -11.11
C ARG A 41 -20.49 0.37 -10.50
N ILE A 42 -20.58 0.73 -9.22
CA ILE A 42 -21.87 0.84 -8.51
C ILE A 42 -22.59 2.16 -8.84
N LEU A 43 -21.85 3.23 -9.19
CA LEU A 43 -22.44 4.54 -9.47
C LEU A 43 -23.52 4.50 -10.58
N PRO A 44 -23.31 3.86 -11.75
CA PRO A 44 -24.35 3.69 -12.75
C PRO A 44 -25.56 2.88 -12.27
N GLU A 45 -25.34 1.83 -11.47
CA GLU A 45 -26.41 0.98 -10.93
C GLU A 45 -27.29 1.76 -9.96
N LEU A 46 -26.67 2.55 -9.07
CA LEU A 46 -27.39 3.46 -8.18
C LEU A 46 -28.21 4.48 -8.96
N GLY A 47 -27.63 5.06 -10.03
CA GLY A 47 -28.35 5.97 -10.92
C GLY A 47 -29.56 5.33 -11.62
N ARG A 48 -29.47 4.05 -12.01
CA ARG A 48 -30.61 3.30 -12.56
C ARG A 48 -31.67 3.01 -11.50
N ALA A 49 -31.26 2.59 -10.31
CA ALA A 49 -32.16 2.30 -9.20
C ALA A 49 -32.93 3.53 -8.72
N LEU A 50 -32.31 4.72 -8.75
CA LEU A 50 -32.99 5.99 -8.47
C LEU A 50 -34.07 6.30 -9.50
N ARG A 51 -33.83 6.00 -10.79
CA ARG A 51 -34.80 6.25 -11.87
C ARG A 51 -35.93 5.23 -11.92
N SER A 52 -35.70 3.99 -11.49
CA SER A 52 -36.71 2.92 -11.58
C SER A 52 -37.85 3.05 -10.56
N GLN A 53 -37.72 3.93 -9.56
CA GLN A 53 -38.67 4.10 -8.43
C GLN A 53 -38.92 2.80 -7.64
N ASP A 54 -38.12 1.74 -7.86
CA ASP A 54 -38.17 0.51 -7.09
C ASP A 54 -37.37 0.71 -5.79
N THR A 55 -38.11 0.89 -4.70
CA THR A 55 -37.55 1.12 -3.36
C THR A 55 -36.68 -0.05 -2.87
N ARG A 56 -36.95 -1.29 -3.30
CA ARG A 56 -36.14 -2.46 -2.95
C ARG A 56 -34.83 -2.45 -3.72
N CYS A 57 -34.88 -2.17 -5.02
CA CYS A 57 -33.70 -2.01 -5.86
C CYS A 57 -32.80 -0.90 -5.31
N LEU A 58 -33.37 0.27 -5.00
CA LEU A 58 -32.65 1.41 -4.43
C LEU A 58 -31.98 1.08 -3.10
N LYS A 59 -32.70 0.44 -2.17
CA LYS A 59 -32.14 0.04 -0.86
C LYS A 59 -30.96 -0.91 -1.02
N ASN A 60 -31.03 -1.86 -1.94
CA ASN A 60 -29.94 -2.79 -2.23
C ASN A 60 -28.72 -2.07 -2.82
N SER A 61 -28.92 -1.19 -3.82
CA SER A 61 -27.84 -0.41 -4.41
C SER A 61 -27.15 0.51 -3.40
N ILE A 62 -27.90 1.15 -2.50
CA ILE A 62 -27.34 1.96 -1.41
C ILE A 62 -26.47 1.11 -0.48
N LYS A 63 -26.95 -0.08 -0.07
CA LYS A 63 -26.19 -0.97 0.82
C LYS A 63 -24.88 -1.43 0.18
N ILE A 64 -24.93 -1.84 -1.09
CA ILE A 64 -23.75 -2.28 -1.85
C ILE A 64 -22.78 -1.11 -2.05
N GLY A 65 -23.29 0.07 -2.42
CA GLY A 65 -22.51 1.29 -2.57
C GLY A 65 -21.81 1.71 -1.29
N SER A 66 -22.52 1.72 -0.17
CA SER A 66 -21.96 2.01 1.16
C SER A 66 -20.81 1.05 1.50
N ALA A 67 -21.03 -0.26 1.32
CA ALA A 67 -19.97 -1.25 1.57
C ALA A 67 -18.75 -1.08 0.65
N ALA A 68 -18.95 -0.69 -0.62
CA ALA A 68 -17.85 -0.43 -1.54
C ALA A 68 -17.07 0.83 -1.16
N VAL A 69 -17.75 1.91 -0.75
CA VAL A 69 -17.10 3.14 -0.27
C VAL A 69 -16.32 2.86 1.02
N SER A 70 -16.88 2.11 1.97
CA SER A 70 -16.15 1.71 3.18
C SER A 70 -14.86 0.95 2.85
N ARG A 71 -14.92 -0.02 1.93
CA ARG A 71 -13.74 -0.77 1.47
C ARG A 71 -12.73 0.11 0.75
N GLN A 72 -13.17 1.08 -0.04
CA GLN A 72 -12.28 2.04 -0.70
C GLN A 72 -11.56 2.91 0.34
N ASN A 73 -12.28 3.44 1.32
CA ASN A 73 -11.70 4.26 2.38
C ASN A 73 -10.67 3.47 3.20
N GLU A 74 -10.98 2.21 3.54
CA GLU A 74 -10.04 1.32 4.22
C GLU A 74 -8.79 1.03 3.36
N ALA A 75 -8.98 0.73 2.07
CA ALA A 75 -7.85 0.49 1.17
C ALA A 75 -6.97 1.74 1.00
N TRP A 76 -7.57 2.92 0.94
CA TRP A 76 -6.88 4.20 0.88
C TRP A 76 -6.09 4.50 2.16
N ALA A 77 -6.71 4.29 3.33
CA ALA A 77 -6.05 4.48 4.62
C ALA A 77 -4.83 3.56 4.77
N ASN A 78 -4.99 2.27 4.44
CA ASN A 78 -3.90 1.30 4.47
C ASN A 78 -2.77 1.67 3.50
N LEU A 79 -3.10 2.13 2.29
CA LEU A 79 -2.11 2.57 1.31
C LEU A 79 -1.35 3.82 1.80
N THR A 80 -2.06 4.77 2.40
CA THR A 80 -1.48 6.00 2.96
C THR A 80 -0.49 5.66 4.07
N GLU A 81 -0.89 4.80 5.00
CA GLU A 81 -0.01 4.34 6.08
C GLU A 81 1.22 3.59 5.56
N ALA A 82 1.03 2.68 4.59
CA ALA A 82 2.14 1.93 4.01
C ALA A 82 3.12 2.84 3.25
N THR A 83 2.61 3.87 2.58
CA THR A 83 3.45 4.87 1.89
C THR A 83 4.27 5.66 2.89
N ALA A 84 3.68 6.11 4.01
CA ALA A 84 4.42 6.78 5.07
C ALA A 84 5.52 5.88 5.69
N ARG A 85 5.25 4.58 5.84
CA ARG A 85 6.28 3.61 6.29
C ARG A 85 7.40 3.44 5.27
N LEU A 86 7.08 3.40 3.98
CA LEU A 86 8.07 3.35 2.90
C LEU A 86 8.94 4.61 2.90
N ASP A 87 8.36 5.80 3.06
CA ASP A 87 9.09 7.07 3.12
C ASP A 87 10.03 7.13 4.34
N SER A 88 9.57 6.62 5.48
CA SER A 88 10.39 6.48 6.69
C SER A 88 11.56 5.51 6.47
N ALA A 89 11.31 4.35 5.85
CA ALA A 89 12.34 3.37 5.53
C ALA A 89 13.37 3.94 4.54
N HIS A 90 12.91 4.68 3.53
CA HIS A 90 13.76 5.37 2.57
C HIS A 90 14.65 6.43 3.24
N SER A 91 14.06 7.25 4.11
CA SER A 91 14.80 8.29 4.87
C SER A 91 15.86 7.67 5.77
N THR A 92 15.53 6.56 6.43
CA THR A 92 16.47 5.80 7.27
C THR A 92 17.62 5.24 6.44
N LEU A 93 17.33 4.66 5.29
CA LEU A 93 18.35 4.13 4.38
C LEU A 93 19.28 5.23 3.86
N ALA A 94 18.72 6.37 3.43
CA ALA A 94 19.51 7.51 2.96
C ALA A 94 20.42 8.09 4.06
N ALA A 95 19.97 8.13 5.31
CA ALA A 95 20.79 8.55 6.44
C ALA A 95 21.97 7.59 6.68
N LEU A 96 21.73 6.28 6.57
CA LEU A 96 22.77 5.26 6.73
C LEU A 96 23.77 5.27 5.56
N GLU A 97 23.31 5.41 4.33
CA GLU A 97 24.17 5.58 3.15
C GLU A 97 25.10 6.79 3.32
N ARG A 98 24.56 7.93 3.79
CA ARG A 98 25.36 9.13 4.05
C ARG A 98 26.43 8.92 5.13
N GLN A 99 26.13 8.13 6.16
CA GLN A 99 27.10 7.81 7.22
C GLN A 99 28.16 6.81 6.74
N LEU A 100 27.77 5.84 5.91
CA LEU A 100 28.66 4.78 5.42
C LEU A 100 29.54 5.25 4.23
N GLY A 101 29.04 6.22 3.46
CA GLY A 101 29.65 6.72 2.22
C GLY A 101 29.38 5.85 0.99
N TYR A 102 28.59 4.77 1.14
CA TYR A 102 28.17 3.88 0.07
C TYR A 102 26.93 3.07 0.50
N LEU A 103 26.28 2.41 -0.47
CA LEU A 103 25.19 1.45 -0.25
C LEU A 103 25.72 0.01 -0.29
N PRO A 104 25.56 -0.79 0.79
CA PRO A 104 25.98 -2.19 0.79
C PRO A 104 25.23 -3.01 -0.25
N LYS A 105 25.91 -3.99 -0.85
CA LYS A 105 25.25 -4.95 -1.76
C LYS A 105 24.50 -5.98 -0.94
N VAL A 106 23.19 -6.02 -1.12
CA VAL A 106 22.32 -7.04 -0.52
C VAL A 106 21.79 -7.96 -1.61
N SER A 107 22.17 -9.24 -1.54
CA SER A 107 21.65 -10.30 -2.39
C SER A 107 20.12 -10.29 -2.40
N LYS A 108 19.50 -10.63 -3.54
CA LYS A 108 18.06 -10.93 -3.53
C LYS A 108 17.83 -12.15 -2.64
N PRO A 109 16.69 -12.24 -1.93
CA PRO A 109 16.32 -13.50 -1.32
C PRO A 109 16.20 -14.52 -2.45
N ARG A 110 16.73 -15.73 -2.25
CA ARG A 110 16.48 -16.84 -3.18
C ARG A 110 14.97 -16.98 -3.28
N ASP A 111 14.43 -16.88 -4.49
CA ASP A 111 13.08 -17.34 -4.78
C ASP A 111 13.08 -18.84 -4.49
N SER A 112 12.66 -19.22 -3.28
CA SER A 112 12.31 -20.60 -2.98
C SER A 112 11.08 -20.92 -3.83
N GLY A 113 11.32 -21.63 -4.94
CA GLY A 113 10.30 -22.01 -5.92
C GLY A 113 9.19 -22.89 -5.36
#